data_AF-A0A7V3EQZ7-F1
#
_entry.id   AF-A0A7V3EQZ7-F1
#
_cell.length_a   1.000
_cell.length_b   1.000
_cell.length_c   1.000
_cell.angle_alpha   90.00
_cell.angle_beta   90.00
_cell.angle_gamma   90.00
#
_symmetry.space_group_name_H-M   'P 1'
#
loop_
_entity.id
_entity.type
_entity.pdbx_description
1 polymer ?
#
loop_
_entity_poly.entity_id
_entity_poly.type
_entity_poly.pdbx_seq_one_letter_code
_entity_poly.pdbx_strand_id
1 'polypeptide(L)'
;MKPTRRIVSLPRILQVVCMATNGVPLRTVAGDSFLKRVVTQTDWTLVLVTFALTAFGTVMIISATLSGGQSSQYMAKQAVAILLGLIAGTVFGLLNYQIFQRYWLVLFVAGIALLLFVLGFGTAFRSTKAWIHLGVLSFQPSEAVKILFILALAGYLDQTSSCSDQLKRACTASCMAGVMVLLLLAQPDLSAAILYLPITFVLLHVGGVERRFLVVLLVFTGLTAVLMLARMYVALSDPAALGGFGRWMQGALRGQMLQVSGTVAAVG
;
A
#
# COMPACT_ATOMS: atom_id res chain seq x y z
N MET A 1 28.59 2.51 -49.53
CA MET A 1 28.90 1.15 -49.01
C MET A 1 28.11 0.92 -47.73
N LYS A 2 27.10 0.03 -47.74
CA LYS A 2 26.34 -0.37 -46.54
C LYS A 2 27.16 -1.42 -45.76
N PRO A 3 27.40 -1.27 -44.45
CA PRO A 3 28.03 -2.33 -43.68
C PRO A 3 27.02 -3.44 -43.37
N THR A 4 27.32 -4.63 -43.85
CA THR A 4 26.61 -5.89 -43.62
C THR A 4 26.70 -6.26 -42.14
N ARG A 5 25.58 -6.21 -41.39
CA ARG A 5 25.53 -6.70 -40.01
C ARG A 5 25.53 -8.22 -40.02
N ARG A 6 26.64 -8.80 -39.58
CA ARG A 6 26.79 -10.24 -39.33
C ARG A 6 25.92 -10.61 -38.11
N ILE A 7 24.83 -11.35 -38.33
CA ILE A 7 23.93 -11.83 -37.28
C ILE A 7 24.64 -12.99 -36.56
N VAL A 8 25.25 -12.70 -35.41
CA VAL A 8 25.71 -13.73 -34.49
C VAL A 8 24.49 -14.20 -33.70
N SER A 9 24.18 -15.49 -33.74
CA SER A 9 23.09 -16.11 -33.00
C SER A 9 23.37 -16.06 -31.50
N LEU A 10 22.84 -15.04 -30.81
CA LEU A 10 22.89 -14.93 -29.36
C LEU A 10 22.00 -15.99 -28.69
N PRO A 11 22.43 -16.59 -27.56
CA PRO A 11 21.62 -17.54 -26.79
C PRO A 11 20.33 -16.87 -26.29
N ARG A 12 19.23 -17.64 -26.20
CA ARG A 12 17.86 -17.14 -25.90
C ARG A 12 17.76 -16.22 -24.67
N ILE A 13 18.55 -16.46 -23.63
CA ILE A 13 18.56 -15.65 -22.40
C ILE A 13 19.01 -14.21 -22.66
N LEU A 14 20.00 -14.02 -23.55
CA LEU A 14 20.50 -12.69 -23.92
C LEU A 14 19.52 -11.92 -24.82
N GLN A 15 18.71 -12.62 -25.61
CA GLN A 15 17.64 -11.98 -26.40
C GLN A 15 16.51 -11.45 -25.51
N VAL A 16 16.15 -12.16 -24.43
CA VAL A 16 15.15 -11.71 -23.45
C VAL A 16 15.63 -10.44 -22.73
N VAL A 17 16.91 -10.39 -22.33
CA VAL A 17 17.50 -9.19 -21.70
C VAL A 17 17.59 -8.02 -22.69
N CYS A 18 17.93 -8.27 -23.97
CA CYS A 18 18.04 -7.23 -24.99
C CYS A 18 16.67 -6.68 -25.45
N MET A 19 15.61 -7.50 -25.41
CA MET A 19 14.23 -7.07 -25.67
C MET A 19 13.65 -6.27 -24.50
N ALA A 20 14.01 -6.59 -23.25
CA ALA A 20 13.59 -5.85 -22.07
C ALA A 20 14.18 -4.41 -22.01
N THR A 21 15.26 -4.13 -22.75
CA THR A 21 15.98 -2.86 -22.74
C THR A 21 15.81 -2.00 -24.00
N ASN A 22 14.78 -2.25 -24.83
CA ASN A 22 14.54 -1.46 -26.06
C ASN A 22 15.77 -1.36 -26.99
N GLY A 23 16.55 -2.44 -27.13
CA GLY A 23 17.66 -2.49 -28.09
C GLY A 23 18.91 -1.71 -27.69
N VAL A 24 19.08 -1.34 -26.42
CA VAL A 24 20.33 -0.74 -25.92
C VAL A 24 21.43 -1.83 -25.89
N PRO A 25 22.55 -1.66 -26.64
CA PRO A 25 23.62 -2.66 -26.68
C PRO A 25 24.33 -2.77 -25.32
N LEU A 26 24.53 -4.01 -24.84
CA LEU A 26 25.10 -4.35 -23.52
C LEU A 26 26.53 -3.86 -23.24
N ARG A 27 27.19 -3.19 -24.21
CA ARG A 27 28.59 -2.72 -24.11
C ARG A 27 28.72 -1.31 -23.52
N THR A 28 27.64 -0.55 -23.37
CA THR A 28 27.61 0.82 -22.81
C THR A 28 27.14 0.89 -21.34
N VAL A 29 26.96 -0.27 -20.70
CA VAL A 29 26.57 -0.42 -19.28
C VAL A 29 27.82 -0.48 -18.39
N ALA A 30 28.84 0.33 -18.70
CA ALA A 30 30.01 0.50 -17.83
C ALA A 30 29.76 1.74 -16.96
N GLY A 31 29.40 1.52 -15.69
CA GLY A 31 29.50 2.43 -14.53
C GLY A 31 28.85 3.81 -14.62
N ASP A 32 29.33 4.66 -15.51
CA ASP A 32 29.05 6.10 -15.54
C ASP A 32 27.66 6.43 -16.09
N SER A 33 27.13 5.63 -17.01
CA SER A 33 25.82 5.89 -17.63
C SER A 33 24.66 5.62 -16.67
N PHE A 34 24.79 4.63 -15.79
CA PHE A 34 23.74 4.26 -14.82
C PHE A 34 23.69 5.24 -13.65
N LEU A 35 24.84 5.53 -13.02
CA LEU A 35 24.91 6.50 -11.94
C LEU A 35 24.47 7.88 -12.42
N LYS A 36 24.89 8.30 -13.63
CA LYS A 36 24.43 9.56 -14.22
C LYS A 36 22.92 9.56 -14.45
N ARG A 37 22.31 8.45 -14.91
CA ARG A 37 20.85 8.34 -15.09
C ARG A 37 20.10 8.41 -13.77
N VAL A 38 20.56 7.69 -12.75
CA VAL A 38 19.97 7.73 -11.40
C VAL A 38 20.09 9.14 -10.83
N VAL A 39 21.28 9.76 -10.88
CA VAL A 39 21.52 11.10 -10.34
C VAL A 39 20.75 12.20 -11.10
N THR A 40 20.58 12.11 -12.42
CA THR A 40 19.87 13.16 -13.19
C THR A 40 18.37 12.97 -13.28
N GLN A 41 17.84 11.74 -13.14
CA GLN A 41 16.40 11.47 -13.19
C GLN A 41 15.76 11.36 -11.80
N THR A 42 16.56 11.35 -10.72
CA THR A 42 16.04 11.36 -9.36
C THR A 42 15.70 12.79 -8.93
N ASP A 43 14.49 12.96 -8.39
CA ASP A 43 14.11 14.21 -7.74
C ASP A 43 14.82 14.33 -6.38
N TRP A 44 15.94 15.06 -6.38
CA TRP A 44 16.73 15.33 -5.18
C TRP A 44 15.96 16.08 -4.10
N THR A 45 14.94 16.85 -4.47
CA THR A 45 14.08 17.57 -3.51
C THR A 45 13.29 16.56 -2.69
N LEU A 46 12.68 15.57 -3.35
CA LEU A 46 11.89 14.54 -2.70
C LEU A 46 12.76 13.67 -1.78
N VAL A 47 13.96 13.31 -2.23
CA VAL A 47 14.94 12.57 -1.42
C VAL A 47 15.30 13.37 -0.16
N LEU A 48 15.67 14.64 -0.31
CA LEU A 48 16.08 15.49 0.81
C LEU A 48 14.94 15.69 1.82
N VAL A 49 13.71 15.96 1.35
CA VAL A 49 12.52 16.10 2.21
C VAL A 49 12.25 14.79 2.97
N THR A 50 12.39 13.64 2.33
CA THR A 50 12.19 12.33 2.97
C THR A 50 13.22 12.09 4.07
N PHE A 51 14.50 12.39 3.82
CA PHE A 51 15.54 12.30 4.84
C PHE A 51 15.31 13.27 6.00
N ALA A 52 14.89 14.51 5.72
CA ALA A 52 14.57 15.50 6.75
C ALA A 52 13.41 15.04 7.65
N LEU A 53 12.32 14.53 7.06
CA LEU A 53 11.18 13.97 7.80
C LEU A 53 11.58 12.76 8.64
N THR A 54 12.44 11.89 8.11
CA THR A 54 12.93 10.70 8.82
C THR A 54 13.82 11.09 10.01
N ALA A 55 14.70 12.08 9.83
CA ALA A 55 15.54 12.61 10.91
C ALA A 55 14.68 13.26 12.00
N PHE A 56 13.73 14.10 11.61
CA PHE A 56 12.78 14.74 12.53
C PHE A 56 11.98 13.69 13.33
N GLY A 57 11.44 12.67 12.66
CA GLY A 57 10.72 11.58 13.31
C GLY A 57 11.60 10.80 14.29
N THR A 58 12.87 10.58 13.95
CA THR A 58 13.84 9.90 14.83
C THR A 58 14.11 10.72 16.09
N VAL A 59 14.28 12.04 15.96
CA VAL A 59 14.42 12.95 17.12
C VAL A 59 13.19 12.89 18.01
N MET A 60 11.99 12.90 17.44
CA MET A 60 10.74 12.79 18.19
C MET A 60 10.62 11.47 18.97
N ILE A 61 11.04 10.34 18.37
CA ILE A 61 11.04 9.04 19.06
C ILE A 61 12.02 9.05 20.25
N ILE A 62 13.22 9.60 20.07
CA ILE A 62 14.20 9.72 21.15
C ILE A 62 13.60 10.55 22.29
N SER A 63 13.04 11.73 21.98
CA SER A 63 12.41 12.61 22.97
C SER A 63 11.29 11.92 23.75
N ALA A 64 10.42 11.16 23.07
CA ALA A 64 9.31 10.47 23.72
C ALA A 64 9.75 9.29 24.60
N THR A 65 10.92 8.69 24.32
CA THR A 65 11.38 7.47 24.99
C THR A 65 12.35 7.74 26.14
N LEU A 66 12.84 8.98 26.28
CA LEU A 66 13.74 9.40 27.37
C LEU A 66 13.13 9.11 28.75
N SER A 67 11.82 9.27 28.92
CA SER A 67 11.12 9.07 30.20
C SER A 67 10.95 7.60 30.59
N GLY A 68 11.06 6.66 29.65
CA GLY A 68 10.64 5.25 29.82
C GLY A 68 11.78 4.23 29.94
N GLY A 69 13.05 4.66 29.98
CA GLY A 69 14.22 3.77 30.18
C GLY A 69 14.55 2.78 29.04
N GLN A 70 13.68 2.63 28.04
CA GLN A 70 13.81 1.68 26.93
C GLN A 70 14.39 2.30 25.64
N SER A 71 14.96 3.50 25.71
CA SER A 71 15.39 4.31 24.55
C SER A 71 16.28 3.53 23.55
N SER A 72 17.23 2.74 24.06
CA SER A 72 18.14 1.95 23.22
C SER A 72 17.42 0.94 22.31
N GLN A 73 16.36 0.28 22.79
CA GLN A 73 15.64 -0.72 22.00
C GLN A 73 14.83 -0.09 20.86
N TYR A 74 14.19 1.06 21.11
CA TYR A 74 13.43 1.78 20.09
C TYR A 74 14.35 2.44 19.06
N MET A 75 15.51 2.95 19.48
CA MET A 75 16.53 3.47 18.57
C MET A 75 17.09 2.37 17.66
N ALA A 76 17.38 1.18 18.18
CA ALA A 76 17.84 0.05 17.37
C ALA A 76 16.79 -0.35 16.32
N LYS A 77 15.50 -0.43 16.70
CA LYS A 77 14.40 -0.71 15.77
C LYS A 77 14.27 0.37 14.70
N GLN A 78 14.38 1.64 15.08
CA GLN A 78 14.31 2.76 14.15
C GLN A 78 15.47 2.74 13.15
N ALA A 79 16.70 2.46 13.60
CA ALA A 79 17.86 2.35 12.73
C ALA A 79 17.71 1.20 11.70
N VAL A 80 17.24 0.03 12.14
CA VAL A 80 16.96 -1.10 11.24
C VAL A 80 15.83 -0.75 10.26
N ALA A 81 14.77 -0.07 10.70
CA ALA A 81 13.68 0.36 9.83
C ALA A 81 14.15 1.35 8.75
N ILE A 82 15.00 2.31 9.10
CA ILE A 82 15.60 3.26 8.14
C ILE A 82 16.45 2.52 7.11
N LEU A 83 17.29 1.59 7.56
CA LEU A 83 18.14 0.79 6.67
C LEU A 83 17.30 -0.05 5.70
N LEU A 84 16.27 -0.74 6.20
CA LEU A 84 15.35 -1.52 5.37
C LEU A 84 14.57 -0.64 4.39
N GLY A 85 14.12 0.55 4.83
CA GLY A 85 13.45 1.52 3.98
C GLY A 85 14.35 2.02 2.85
N LEU A 86 15.64 2.27 3.12
CA LEU A 86 16.62 2.69 2.12
C LEU A 86 16.88 1.59 1.09
N ILE A 87 17.06 0.34 1.54
CA ILE A 87 17.23 -0.82 0.66
C ILE A 87 15.98 -1.00 -0.21
N ALA A 88 14.80 -1.02 0.41
CA ALA A 88 13.53 -1.18 -0.31
C ALA A 88 13.32 -0.05 -1.32
N GLY A 89 13.50 1.20 -0.93
CA GLY A 89 13.36 2.36 -1.80
C GLY A 89 14.31 2.31 -3.00
N THR A 90 15.57 1.91 -2.77
CA THR A 90 16.54 1.73 -3.85
C THR A 90 16.11 0.60 -4.80
N VAL A 91 15.73 -0.57 -4.27
CA VAL A 91 15.28 -1.71 -5.09
C VAL A 91 14.05 -1.34 -5.92
N PHE A 92 13.02 -0.74 -5.31
CA PHE A 92 11.81 -0.32 -6.02
C PHE A 92 12.08 0.78 -7.04
N GLY A 93 13.00 1.71 -6.76
CA GLY A 93 13.43 2.74 -7.72
C GLY A 93 14.10 2.18 -8.97
N LEU A 94 14.68 0.97 -8.90
CA LEU A 94 15.30 0.29 -10.04
C LEU A 94 14.33 -0.58 -10.84
N LEU A 95 13.15 -0.88 -10.29
CA LEU A 95 12.16 -1.72 -10.97
C LEU A 95 11.41 -0.90 -12.03
N ASN A 96 11.36 -1.44 -13.24
CA ASN A 96 10.54 -0.84 -14.30
C ASN A 96 9.05 -1.09 -14.00
N TYR A 97 8.36 -0.04 -13.59
CA TYR A 97 6.95 -0.13 -13.22
C TYR A 97 6.02 -0.48 -14.41
N GLN A 98 6.45 -0.24 -15.65
CA GLN A 98 5.65 -0.54 -16.85
C GLN A 98 5.37 -2.02 -17.01
N ILE A 99 6.24 -2.89 -16.49
CA ILE A 99 6.05 -4.34 -16.54
C ILE A 99 4.79 -4.74 -15.76
N PHE A 100 4.50 -4.06 -14.66
CA PHE A 100 3.36 -4.36 -13.79
C PHE A 100 2.01 -4.06 -14.42
N GLN A 101 1.95 -3.14 -15.39
CA GLN A 101 0.70 -2.78 -16.08
C GLN A 101 0.05 -3.99 -16.78
N ARG A 102 0.85 -4.90 -17.35
CA ARG A 102 0.35 -6.10 -18.03
C ARG A 102 -0.17 -7.16 -17.06
N TYR A 103 0.32 -7.18 -15.83
CA TYR A 103 0.03 -8.21 -14.83
C TYR A 103 -0.89 -7.71 -13.70
N TRP A 104 -1.70 -6.68 -13.96
CA TRP A 104 -2.57 -6.08 -12.95
C TRP A 104 -3.46 -7.09 -12.21
N LEU A 105 -4.00 -8.08 -12.93
CA LEU A 105 -4.85 -9.11 -12.33
C LEU A 105 -4.07 -10.01 -11.38
N VAL A 106 -2.83 -10.37 -11.75
CA VAL A 106 -1.94 -11.16 -10.89
C VAL A 106 -1.60 -10.38 -9.61
N LEU A 107 -1.32 -9.08 -9.72
CA LEU A 107 -1.04 -8.22 -8.57
C LEU A 107 -2.25 -8.08 -7.64
N PHE A 108 -3.45 -7.94 -8.22
CA PHE A 108 -4.70 -7.87 -7.46
C PHE A 108 -4.95 -9.18 -6.69
N VAL A 109 -4.87 -10.31 -7.38
CA VAL A 109 -5.06 -11.64 -6.76
C VAL A 109 -3.98 -11.93 -5.71
N ALA A 110 -2.73 -11.54 -5.96
CA ALA A 110 -1.65 -11.65 -4.97
C ALA A 110 -1.96 -10.81 -3.72
N GLY A 111 -2.52 -9.61 -3.88
CA GLY A 111 -2.97 -8.77 -2.76
C GLY A 111 -4.08 -9.42 -1.94
N ILE A 112 -5.09 -10.00 -2.60
CA ILE A 112 -6.16 -10.77 -1.94
C ILE A 112 -5.57 -11.95 -1.18
N ALA A 113 -4.73 -12.75 -1.84
CA ALA A 113 -4.11 -13.93 -1.24
C ALA A 113 -3.28 -13.56 0.00
N LEU A 114 -2.54 -12.45 -0.05
CA LEU A 114 -1.75 -11.97 1.08
C LEU A 114 -2.64 -11.52 2.25
N LEU A 115 -3.75 -10.82 2.00
CA LEU A 115 -4.71 -10.47 3.05
C LEU A 115 -5.38 -11.71 3.66
N LEU A 116 -5.76 -12.69 2.84
CA LEU A 116 -6.33 -13.95 3.32
C LEU A 116 -5.33 -14.75 4.17
N PHE A 117 -4.07 -14.77 3.74
CA PHE A 117 -2.99 -15.40 4.49
C PHE A 117 -2.86 -14.79 5.90
N VAL A 118 -2.86 -13.47 6.00
CA VAL A 118 -2.81 -12.77 7.30
C VAL A 118 -4.06 -12.99 8.12
N LEU A 119 -5.24 -13.08 7.50
CA LEU A 119 -6.46 -13.35 8.23
C LEU A 119 -6.43 -14.71 8.94
N GLY A 120 -5.77 -15.71 8.33
CA GLY A 120 -5.58 -17.05 8.89
C GLY A 120 -4.41 -17.18 9.87
N PHE A 121 -3.24 -16.61 9.52
CA PHE A 121 -1.97 -16.82 10.23
C PHE A 121 -1.45 -15.58 10.99
N GLY A 122 -2.16 -14.45 10.90
CA GLY A 122 -1.78 -13.21 11.54
C GLY A 122 -1.85 -13.31 13.05
N THR A 123 -0.81 -12.80 13.70
CA THR A 123 -0.80 -12.67 15.16
C THR A 123 -1.75 -11.54 15.59
N ALA A 124 -2.55 -11.80 16.62
CA ALA A 124 -3.43 -10.78 17.19
C ALA A 124 -2.59 -9.76 17.97
N PHE A 125 -2.49 -8.54 17.46
CA PHE A 125 -1.84 -7.43 18.15
C PHE A 125 -2.82 -6.27 18.23
N ARG A 126 -3.02 -5.70 19.43
CA ARG A 126 -3.99 -4.59 19.64
C ARG A 126 -5.41 -4.91 19.15
N SER A 127 -5.92 -6.11 19.44
CA SER A 127 -7.24 -6.62 19.01
C SER A 127 -7.46 -6.75 17.50
N THR A 128 -6.39 -6.67 16.71
CA THR A 128 -6.41 -6.78 15.24
C THR A 128 -5.48 -7.89 14.79
N LYS A 129 -5.93 -8.75 13.87
CA LYS A 129 -5.09 -9.79 13.23
C LYS A 129 -4.44 -9.25 11.96
N ALA A 130 -3.49 -8.34 12.12
CA ALA A 130 -2.85 -7.64 10.98
C ALA A 130 -1.33 -7.69 10.97
N TRP A 131 -0.71 -8.19 12.04
CA TRP A 131 0.73 -8.15 12.20
C TRP A 131 1.33 -9.56 12.10
N ILE A 132 2.48 -9.64 11.45
CA ILE A 132 3.36 -10.81 11.47
C ILE A 132 4.62 -10.41 12.24
N HIS A 133 4.85 -11.05 13.39
CA HIS A 133 6.05 -10.83 14.18
C HIS A 133 7.19 -11.73 13.69
N LEU A 134 8.27 -11.11 13.23
CA LEU A 134 9.51 -11.75 12.80
C LEU A 134 10.59 -11.63 13.89
N GLY A 135 10.18 -11.65 15.16
CA GLY A 135 11.04 -11.43 16.33
C GLY A 135 11.32 -9.95 16.57
N VAL A 136 12.39 -9.40 15.97
CA VAL A 136 12.80 -8.00 16.16
C VAL A 136 12.02 -6.99 15.32
N LEU A 137 11.36 -7.47 14.26
CA LEU A 137 10.58 -6.67 13.32
C LEU A 137 9.12 -7.15 13.31
N SER A 138 8.21 -6.20 13.15
CA SER A 138 6.79 -6.48 12.93
C SER A 138 6.46 -6.00 11.53
N PHE A 139 6.00 -6.91 10.67
CA PHE A 139 5.60 -6.60 9.31
C PHE A 139 4.08 -6.57 9.23
N GLN A 140 3.53 -5.49 8.64
CA GLN A 140 2.10 -5.32 8.43
C GLN A 140 1.80 -5.54 6.93
N PRO A 141 1.23 -6.70 6.54
CA PRO A 141 1.09 -7.00 5.12
C PRO A 141 0.06 -6.12 4.41
N SER A 142 -0.91 -5.54 5.13
CA SER A 142 -1.87 -4.58 4.56
C SER A 142 -1.20 -3.32 3.99
N GLU A 143 -0.01 -2.94 4.49
CA GLU A 143 0.80 -1.87 3.89
C GLU A 143 1.33 -2.26 2.51
N ALA A 144 1.85 -3.48 2.36
CA ALA A 144 2.32 -3.99 1.07
C ALA A 144 1.16 -4.16 0.07
N VAL A 145 -0.01 -4.60 0.54
CA VAL A 145 -1.20 -4.79 -0.30
C VAL A 145 -1.70 -3.46 -0.88
N LYS A 146 -1.52 -2.33 -0.19
CA LYS A 146 -1.83 -1.01 -0.76
C LYS A 146 -1.03 -0.73 -2.03
N ILE A 147 0.26 -1.06 -2.04
CA ILE A 147 1.13 -0.88 -3.22
C ILE A 147 0.66 -1.79 -4.36
N LEU A 148 0.38 -3.07 -4.07
CA LEU A 148 -0.15 -4.01 -5.06
C LEU A 148 -1.49 -3.54 -5.64
N PHE A 149 -2.37 -3.01 -4.80
CA PHE A 149 -3.66 -2.47 -5.20
C PHE A 149 -3.51 -1.24 -6.10
N ILE A 150 -2.62 -0.30 -5.76
CA ILE A 150 -2.35 0.88 -6.59
C ILE A 150 -1.87 0.46 -7.99
N LEU A 151 -0.91 -0.47 -8.06
CA LEU A 151 -0.38 -0.97 -9.33
C LEU A 151 -1.44 -1.72 -10.13
N ALA A 152 -2.25 -2.56 -9.48
CA ALA A 152 -3.32 -3.29 -10.12
C ALA A 152 -4.42 -2.37 -10.66
N LEU A 153 -4.85 -1.39 -9.86
CA LEU A 153 -5.88 -0.46 -10.28
C LEU A 153 -5.38 0.46 -11.39
N ALA A 154 -4.14 0.95 -11.31
CA ALA A 154 -3.51 1.72 -12.38
C ALA A 154 -3.43 0.91 -13.69
N GLY A 155 -2.97 -0.34 -13.64
CA GLY A 155 -2.90 -1.21 -14.82
C GLY A 155 -4.28 -1.54 -15.41
N TYR A 156 -5.30 -1.73 -14.57
CA TYR A 156 -6.68 -1.90 -15.03
C TYR A 156 -7.21 -0.66 -15.77
N LEU A 157 -7.00 0.54 -15.20
CA LEU A 157 -7.47 1.80 -15.77
C LEU A 157 -6.77 2.14 -17.09
N ASP A 158 -5.48 1.81 -17.20
CA ASP A 158 -4.69 1.96 -18.42
C ASP A 158 -5.20 1.04 -19.54
N GLN A 159 -5.43 -0.25 -19.25
CA GLN A 159 -5.93 -1.21 -20.24
C GLN A 159 -7.38 -0.94 -20.69
N THR A 160 -8.20 -0.35 -19.83
CA THR A 160 -9.58 0.01 -20.15
C THR A 160 -9.75 1.45 -20.64
N SER A 161 -8.65 2.19 -20.84
CA SER A 161 -8.68 3.60 -21.27
C SER A 161 -9.40 3.81 -22.60
N SER A 162 -9.29 2.86 -23.54
CA SER A 162 -9.97 2.91 -24.84
C SER A 162 -11.44 2.46 -24.82
N CYS A 163 -11.95 1.99 -23.67
CA CYS A 163 -13.32 1.52 -23.57
C CYS A 163 -14.28 2.70 -23.40
N SER A 164 -15.32 2.75 -24.23
CA SER A 164 -16.35 3.79 -24.17
C SER A 164 -17.24 3.71 -22.92
N ASP A 165 -17.29 2.56 -22.25
CA ASP A 165 -18.16 2.32 -21.10
C ASP A 165 -17.50 2.77 -19.79
N GLN A 166 -17.65 4.06 -19.50
CA GLN A 166 -17.09 4.67 -18.29
C GLN A 166 -17.78 4.21 -17.00
N LEU A 167 -19.07 3.84 -17.06
CA LEU A 167 -19.80 3.34 -15.91
C LEU A 167 -19.22 1.99 -15.47
N LYS A 168 -18.96 1.09 -16.42
CA LYS A 168 -18.33 -0.20 -16.14
C LYS A 168 -16.92 -0.04 -15.56
N ARG A 169 -16.14 0.92 -16.06
CA ARG A 169 -14.79 1.25 -15.54
C ARG A 169 -14.85 1.71 -14.09
N ALA A 170 -15.71 2.68 -13.79
CA ALA A 170 -15.90 3.18 -12.44
C ALA A 170 -16.40 2.07 -11.50
N CYS A 171 -17.41 1.31 -11.92
CA CYS A 171 -18.00 0.24 -11.12
C CYS A 171 -16.98 -0.88 -10.82
N THR A 172 -16.18 -1.30 -11.80
CA THR A 172 -15.17 -2.34 -11.61
C THR A 172 -14.05 -1.88 -10.67
N ALA A 173 -13.56 -0.65 -10.83
CA ALA A 173 -12.58 -0.05 -9.93
C ALA A 173 -13.10 0.06 -8.49
N SER A 174 -14.34 0.51 -8.31
CA SER A 174 -14.99 0.55 -7.00
C SER A 174 -15.21 -0.85 -6.41
N CYS A 175 -15.50 -1.85 -7.24
CA CYS A 175 -15.61 -3.23 -6.81
C CYS A 175 -14.25 -3.79 -6.35
N MET A 176 -13.17 -3.53 -7.10
CA MET A 176 -11.81 -3.91 -6.69
C MET A 176 -11.44 -3.31 -5.34
N ALA A 177 -11.73 -2.02 -5.12
CA ALA A 177 -11.53 -1.37 -3.83
C ALA A 177 -12.41 -1.98 -2.73
N GLY A 178 -13.68 -2.24 -3.05
CA GLY A 178 -14.65 -2.84 -2.13
C GLY A 178 -14.20 -4.22 -1.63
N VAL A 179 -13.68 -5.08 -2.51
CA VAL A 179 -13.12 -6.38 -2.11
C VAL A 179 -11.98 -6.22 -1.11
N MET A 180 -11.06 -5.28 -1.33
CA MET A 180 -9.94 -5.02 -0.42
C MET A 180 -10.43 -4.50 0.94
N VAL A 181 -11.36 -3.55 0.92
CA VAL A 181 -11.97 -2.99 2.12
C VAL A 181 -12.70 -4.06 2.93
N LEU A 182 -13.45 -4.95 2.29
CA LEU A 182 -14.15 -6.04 2.97
C LEU A 182 -13.19 -7.01 3.67
N LEU A 183 -12.07 -7.36 3.03
CA LEU A 183 -11.04 -8.21 3.66
C LEU A 183 -10.35 -7.50 4.83
N LEU A 184 -10.10 -6.20 4.73
CA LEU A 184 -9.50 -5.40 5.82
C LEU A 184 -10.45 -5.23 7.00
N LEU A 185 -11.75 -5.05 6.73
CA LEU A 185 -12.77 -5.07 7.77
C LEU A 185 -12.82 -6.43 8.47
N ALA A 186 -12.60 -7.55 7.77
CA ALA A 186 -12.49 -8.85 8.42
C ALA A 186 -11.28 -8.97 9.38
N GLN A 187 -10.24 -8.14 9.20
CA GLN A 187 -9.05 -8.04 10.06
C GLN A 187 -9.20 -7.04 11.23
N PRO A 188 -10.42 -6.64 11.58
CA PRO A 188 -10.79 -5.35 12.21
C PRO A 188 -9.87 -4.13 12.00
N ASP A 189 -9.38 -3.91 10.78
CA ASP A 189 -8.37 -2.88 10.48
C ASP A 189 -8.95 -1.63 9.79
N LEU A 190 -9.66 -0.80 10.57
CA LEU A 190 -10.43 0.32 10.03
C LEU A 190 -9.54 1.44 9.44
N SER A 191 -8.40 1.73 10.07
CA SER A 191 -7.47 2.77 9.60
C SER A 191 -6.91 2.44 8.21
N ALA A 192 -6.54 1.18 7.98
CA ALA A 192 -6.05 0.71 6.69
C ALA A 192 -7.16 0.72 5.63
N ALA A 193 -8.38 0.29 6.00
CA ALA A 193 -9.52 0.26 5.08
C ALA A 193 -9.91 1.64 4.53
N ILE A 194 -9.92 2.67 5.38
CA ILE A 194 -10.32 4.03 4.97
C ILE A 194 -9.41 4.60 3.88
N LEU A 195 -8.13 4.25 3.87
CA LEU A 195 -7.16 4.75 2.88
C LEU A 195 -7.44 4.29 1.45
N TYR A 196 -8.17 3.19 1.25
CA TYR A 196 -8.49 2.71 -0.09
C TYR A 196 -9.45 3.65 -0.84
N LEU A 197 -10.26 4.42 -0.12
CA LEU A 197 -11.19 5.38 -0.71
C LEU A 197 -10.46 6.54 -1.44
N PRO A 198 -9.59 7.34 -0.78
CA PRO A 198 -8.85 8.40 -1.47
C PRO A 198 -7.92 7.85 -2.55
N ILE A 199 -7.30 6.68 -2.35
CA ILE A 199 -6.47 6.03 -3.37
C ILE A 199 -7.28 5.77 -4.64
N THR A 200 -8.44 5.13 -4.50
CA THR A 200 -9.32 4.79 -5.62
C THR A 200 -9.83 6.06 -6.32
N PHE A 201 -10.20 7.08 -5.54
CA PHE A 201 -10.68 8.36 -6.06
C PHE A 201 -9.62 9.06 -6.91
N VAL A 202 -8.39 9.19 -6.39
CA VAL A 202 -7.28 9.83 -7.11
C VAL A 202 -6.96 9.05 -8.39
N LEU A 203 -6.89 7.72 -8.33
CA LEU A 203 -6.59 6.90 -9.50
C LEU A 203 -7.70 6.97 -10.56
N LEU A 204 -8.97 6.96 -10.17
CA LEU A 204 -10.07 7.16 -11.11
C LEU A 204 -10.03 8.53 -11.79
N HIS A 205 -9.68 9.57 -11.03
CA HIS A 205 -9.54 10.93 -11.56
C HIS A 205 -8.39 11.01 -12.58
N VAL A 206 -7.23 10.45 -12.25
CA VAL A 206 -6.06 10.40 -13.14
C VAL A 206 -6.31 9.50 -14.34
N GLY A 207 -7.05 8.41 -14.17
CA GLY A 207 -7.45 7.48 -15.24
C GLY A 207 -8.49 8.03 -16.23
N GLY A 208 -8.87 9.31 -16.11
CA GLY A 208 -9.75 10.00 -17.05
C GLY A 208 -11.21 9.60 -16.97
N VAL A 209 -11.67 9.07 -15.81
CA VAL A 209 -13.09 8.77 -15.60
C VAL A 209 -13.88 10.07 -15.43
N GLU A 210 -15.06 10.18 -16.04
CA GLU A 210 -15.91 11.35 -15.94
C GLU A 210 -16.15 11.79 -14.49
N ARG A 211 -16.06 13.11 -14.27
CA ARG A 211 -16.25 13.73 -12.95
C ARG A 211 -17.61 13.41 -12.33
N ARG A 212 -18.63 13.13 -13.15
CA ARG A 212 -19.98 12.73 -12.69
C ARG A 212 -19.92 11.47 -11.83
N PHE A 213 -19.19 10.44 -12.27
CA PHE A 213 -19.04 9.20 -11.51
C PHE A 213 -18.21 9.38 -10.25
N LEU A 214 -17.21 10.26 -10.27
CA LEU A 214 -16.43 10.61 -9.09
C LEU A 214 -17.29 11.28 -8.00
N VAL A 215 -18.18 12.20 -8.40
CA VAL A 215 -19.11 12.86 -7.47
C VAL A 215 -20.10 11.85 -6.90
N VAL A 216 -20.66 10.96 -7.73
CA VAL A 216 -21.56 9.89 -7.27
C VAL A 216 -20.85 8.96 -6.27
N LEU A 217 -19.62 8.55 -6.55
CA LEU A 217 -18.82 7.72 -5.64
C LEU A 217 -18.58 8.42 -4.31
N LEU A 218 -18.23 9.70 -4.33
CA LEU A 218 -17.96 10.50 -3.13
C LEU A 218 -19.22 10.71 -2.29
N VAL A 219 -20.36 11.03 -2.92
CA VAL A 219 -21.64 11.17 -2.24
C VAL A 219 -22.08 9.83 -1.64
N PHE A 220 -21.96 8.73 -2.40
CA PHE A 220 -22.35 7.41 -1.93
C PHE A 220 -21.50 6.97 -0.73
N THR A 221 -20.18 7.09 -0.83
CA THR A 221 -19.27 6.74 0.27
C THR A 221 -19.47 7.66 1.48
N GLY A 222 -19.62 8.96 1.28
CA GLY A 222 -19.93 9.91 2.34
C GLY A 222 -21.24 9.59 3.05
N LEU A 223 -22.31 9.27 2.30
CA LEU A 223 -23.59 8.85 2.86
C LEU A 223 -23.45 7.57 3.68
N THR A 224 -22.76 6.55 3.17
CA THR A 224 -22.53 5.30 3.92
C THR A 224 -21.72 5.54 5.19
N ALA A 225 -20.72 6.43 5.17
CA ALA A 225 -19.94 6.78 6.35
C ALA A 225 -20.79 7.53 7.40
N VAL A 226 -21.61 8.49 6.97
CA VAL A 226 -22.54 9.21 7.86
C VAL A 226 -23.56 8.25 8.46
N LEU A 227 -24.13 7.35 7.67
CA LEU A 227 -25.05 6.31 8.16
C LEU A 227 -24.37 5.37 9.14
N MET A 228 -23.11 4.99 8.89
CA MET A 228 -22.32 4.15 9.80
C MET A 228 -22.05 4.87 11.12
N LEU A 229 -21.68 6.15 11.09
CA LEU A 229 -21.49 6.98 12.29
C LEU A 229 -22.79 7.20 13.05
N ALA A 230 -23.91 7.46 12.36
CA ALA A 230 -25.22 7.59 12.97
C ALA A 230 -25.66 6.29 13.64
N ARG A 231 -25.45 5.15 12.96
CA ARG A 231 -25.68 3.82 13.55
C ARG A 231 -24.80 3.58 14.77
N MET A 232 -23.54 4.03 14.74
CA MET A 232 -22.64 3.92 15.88
C MET A 232 -23.04 4.83 17.06
N TYR A 233 -23.54 6.03 16.78
CA TYR A 233 -24.09 6.92 17.80
C TYR A 233 -25.31 6.28 18.48
N VAL A 234 -26.24 5.72 17.70
CA VAL A 234 -27.41 5.00 18.23
C VAL A 234 -27.00 3.71 18.96
N ALA A 235 -25.95 3.03 18.52
CA ALA A 235 -25.40 1.85 19.19
C ALA A 235 -24.84 2.16 20.59
N LEU A 236 -24.33 3.38 20.78
CA LEU A 236 -23.89 3.87 22.08
C LEU A 236 -25.08 4.20 22.99
N SER A 237 -26.20 4.65 22.43
CA SER A 237 -27.41 4.96 23.21
C SER A 237 -28.25 3.72 23.54
N ASP A 238 -28.30 2.70 22.66
CA ASP A 238 -29.03 1.45 22.88
C ASP A 238 -28.28 0.23 22.28
N PRO A 239 -27.56 -0.57 23.09
CA PRO A 239 -26.80 -1.72 22.60
C PRO A 239 -27.68 -2.86 22.06
N ALA A 240 -28.99 -2.86 22.35
CA ALA A 240 -29.95 -3.82 21.83
C ALA A 240 -30.33 -3.56 20.35
N ALA A 241 -30.08 -2.36 19.82
CA ALA A 241 -30.43 -1.97 18.45
C ALA A 241 -29.46 -2.52 17.38
N LEU A 242 -28.47 -3.32 17.78
CA LEU A 242 -27.43 -3.79 16.88
C LEU A 242 -27.79 -5.10 16.19
N GLY A 243 -27.98 -5.01 14.88
CA GLY A 243 -27.93 -6.18 14.01
C GLY A 243 -26.57 -6.88 14.05
N GLY A 244 -26.42 -7.97 13.29
CA GLY A 244 -25.21 -8.82 13.31
C GLY A 244 -23.89 -8.07 13.10
N PHE A 245 -23.84 -7.15 12.12
CA PHE A 245 -22.66 -6.31 11.87
C PHE A 245 -22.34 -5.37 13.06
N GLY A 246 -23.39 -4.81 13.68
CA GLY A 246 -23.24 -3.94 14.84
C GLY A 246 -22.67 -4.64 16.06
N ARG A 247 -23.10 -5.90 16.32
CA ARG A 247 -22.54 -6.74 17.38
C ARG A 247 -21.08 -7.13 17.11
N TRP A 248 -20.76 -7.47 15.87
CA TRP A 248 -19.39 -7.77 15.45
C TRP A 248 -18.47 -6.54 15.62
N MET A 249 -18.93 -5.36 15.19
CA MET A 249 -18.18 -4.11 15.31
C MET A 249 -18.01 -3.68 16.76
N GLN A 250 -19.04 -3.85 17.61
CA GLN A 250 -18.90 -3.65 19.06
C GLN A 250 -17.91 -4.63 19.68
N GLY A 251 -17.86 -5.89 19.23
CA GLY A 251 -16.86 -6.86 19.68
C GLY A 251 -15.44 -6.42 19.34
N ALA A 252 -15.21 -5.97 18.09
CA ALA A 252 -13.93 -5.44 17.65
C ALA A 252 -13.52 -4.17 18.45
N LEU A 253 -14.45 -3.24 18.64
CA LEU A 253 -14.21 -1.99 19.38
C LEU A 253 -13.99 -2.23 20.88
N ARG A 254 -14.76 -3.13 21.51
CA ARG A 254 -14.55 -3.51 22.93
C ARG A 254 -13.20 -4.18 23.13
N GLY A 255 -12.77 -5.03 22.20
CA GLY A 255 -11.43 -5.61 22.22
C GLY A 255 -10.33 -4.55 22.19
N GLN A 256 -10.51 -3.48 21.38
CA GLN A 256 -9.58 -2.34 21.36
C GLN A 256 -9.64 -1.51 22.65
N MET A 257 -10.83 -1.20 23.18
CA MET A 257 -10.99 -0.40 24.40
C MET A 257 -10.41 -1.08 25.65
N LEU A 258 -10.64 -2.39 25.82
CA LEU A 258 -10.11 -3.15 26.96
C LEU A 258 -8.58 -3.21 26.97
N GLN A 259 -7.94 -3.23 25.80
CA GLN A 259 -6.48 -3.15 25.73
C GLN A 259 -5.96 -1.75 26.02
N VAL A 260 -6.62 -0.68 25.57
CA VAL A 260 -6.23 0.70 25.93
C VAL A 260 -6.27 0.87 27.45
N SER A 261 -7.37 0.48 28.11
CA SER A 261 -7.46 0.50 29.58
C SER A 261 -6.41 -0.39 30.26
N GLY A 262 -6.10 -1.57 29.71
CA GLY A 262 -5.03 -2.43 30.23
C GLY A 262 -3.63 -1.82 30.10
N THR A 263 -3.33 -1.15 28.98
CA THR A 263 -2.07 -0.41 28.82
C THR A 263 -2.00 0.84 29.69
N VAL A 264 -3.11 1.55 29.93
CA VAL A 264 -3.15 2.71 30.85
C VAL A 264 -2.96 2.25 32.30
N ALA A 265 -3.54 1.11 32.68
CA ALA A 265 -3.36 0.51 34.01
C ALA A 265 -1.94 -0.09 34.24
N ALA A 266 -1.19 -0.38 33.19
CA ALA A 266 0.19 -0.86 33.28
C ALA A 266 1.23 0.29 33.26
N VAL A 267 0.80 1.53 33.01
CA VAL A 267 1.65 2.73 32.91
C VAL A 267 1.38 3.71 34.08
N GLY A 268 0.31 3.52 34.84
CA GLY A 268 0.07 4.19 36.13
C GLY A 268 0.59 3.37 37.31
#